data_AF-A0A2I3ML86-F1
#
_entry.id   AF-A0A2I3ML86-F1
#
_cell.length_a   1.000
_cell.length_b   1.000
_cell.length_c   1.000
_cell.angle_alpha   90.00
_cell.angle_beta   90.00
_cell.angle_gamma   90.00
#
_symmetry.space_group_name_H-M   'P 1'
#
loop_
_entity.id
_entity.type
_entity.pdbx_description
1 polymer ?
#
loop_
_entity_poly.entity_id
_entity_poly.type
_entity_poly.pdbx_seq_one_letter_code
_entity_poly.pdbx_strand_id
1 'polypeptide(L)'
;MGASSSSALARLGLPARPPRWLGVAVLGLAAVALGAVAWRRAWPRRRRRLQQVGTVAKLWIYPVKSCKGVPVSEAECTAMGLRSGNLRDRFWLVIKEDGHMVTARQEPRLVLVSITYENNCLIFKAPDMDQLVLPSKQPSSNKLHNCRIFGLDIKGRDCGNEAAQWFTNFLKTEVYRLVQFETNMKGRTSRKLVPTLDQNYQVAYPDCCPLLIMTDASLVDLNTRIEKKMKMENFRPNIVVTGCDAFEEASATRRD
;
A
#
# COMPACT_ATOMS: atom_id res chain seq x y z
N MET A 1 -91.36 34.81 -4.32
CA MET A 1 -90.47 35.19 -5.44
C MET A 1 -89.02 35.06 -4.98
N GLY A 2 -88.18 34.38 -5.78
CA GLY A 2 -86.72 34.45 -5.79
C GLY A 2 -85.99 33.89 -4.55
N ALA A 3 -85.46 32.66 -4.59
CA ALA A 3 -84.11 32.30 -5.09
C ALA A 3 -82.99 32.82 -4.16
N SER A 4 -82.40 31.93 -3.35
CA SER A 4 -81.21 31.13 -3.67
C SER A 4 -79.93 31.96 -3.82
N SER A 5 -78.99 31.79 -2.88
CA SER A 5 -77.76 31.06 -3.20
C SER A 5 -76.88 30.88 -1.97
N SER A 6 -76.48 29.62 -1.83
CA SER A 6 -75.48 29.10 -0.92
C SER A 6 -74.10 29.63 -1.30
N SER A 7 -73.28 29.98 -0.32
CA SER A 7 -71.83 29.75 -0.45
C SER A 7 -71.38 28.86 0.70
N ALA A 8 -71.06 27.65 0.29
CA ALA A 8 -70.41 26.63 1.08
C ALA A 8 -69.18 27.19 1.80
N LEU A 9 -69.06 26.91 3.09
CA LEU A 9 -67.82 26.51 3.78
C LEU A 9 -68.10 26.29 5.27
N ALA A 10 -68.98 25.34 5.57
CA ALA A 10 -68.99 24.65 6.86
C ALA A 10 -68.53 23.21 6.64
N ARG A 11 -67.25 23.01 6.32
CA ARG A 11 -66.61 21.68 6.39
C ARG A 11 -65.13 21.81 6.71
N LEU A 12 -64.87 21.94 8.01
CA LEU A 12 -63.76 21.39 8.79
C LEU A 12 -63.78 22.19 10.10
N GLY A 13 -64.30 21.58 11.16
CA GLY A 13 -64.39 22.17 12.50
C GLY A 13 -63.01 22.40 13.12
N LEU A 14 -62.25 23.33 12.56
CA LEU A 14 -61.00 23.80 13.10
C LEU A 14 -61.29 25.09 13.90
N PRO A 15 -60.81 25.20 15.14
CA PRO A 15 -61.02 26.39 15.94
C PRO A 15 -60.38 27.61 15.24
N ALA A 16 -61.12 28.73 15.18
CA ALA A 16 -60.70 29.97 14.51
C ALA A 16 -59.42 30.61 15.08
N ARG A 17 -58.92 30.11 16.21
CA ARG A 17 -57.60 30.42 16.75
C ARG A 17 -56.95 29.12 17.22
N PRO A 18 -55.69 28.84 16.82
CA PRO A 18 -54.97 27.71 17.37
C PRO A 18 -54.87 27.89 18.89
N PRO A 19 -55.13 26.85 19.70
CA PRO A 19 -55.06 26.96 21.15
C PRO A 19 -53.65 27.38 21.57
N ARG A 20 -53.55 28.29 22.56
CA ARG A 20 -52.30 28.97 22.97
C ARG A 20 -51.14 28.01 23.24
N TRP A 21 -51.43 26.77 23.66
CA TRP A 21 -50.43 25.73 23.87
C TRP A 21 -49.68 25.31 22.60
N LEU A 22 -50.29 25.38 21.40
CA LEU A 22 -49.60 25.10 20.13
C LEU A 22 -48.52 26.14 19.84
N GLY A 23 -48.78 27.43 20.11
CA GLY A 23 -47.79 28.49 19.98
C GLY A 23 -46.62 28.30 20.96
N VAL A 24 -46.92 27.90 22.19
CA VAL A 24 -45.91 27.59 23.22
C VAL A 24 -45.09 26.35 22.84
N ALA A 25 -45.72 25.31 22.29
CA ALA A 25 -45.05 24.10 21.83
C ALA A 25 -44.11 24.36 20.63
N VAL A 26 -44.55 25.20 19.67
CA VAL A 26 -43.73 25.59 18.52
C VAL A 26 -42.52 26.42 18.97
N LEU A 27 -42.71 27.37 19.90
CA LEU A 27 -41.62 28.15 20.47
C LEU A 27 -40.64 27.27 21.27
N GLY A 28 -41.16 26.29 22.02
CA GLY A 28 -40.34 25.31 22.74
C GLY A 28 -39.49 24.45 21.80
N LEU A 29 -40.07 23.92 20.73
CA LEU A 29 -39.33 23.14 19.72
C LEU A 29 -38.28 23.98 18.98
N ALA A 30 -38.62 25.23 18.64
CA ALA A 30 -37.68 26.16 18.02
C ALA A 30 -36.50 26.47 18.96
N ALA A 31 -36.76 26.68 20.25
CA ALA A 31 -35.72 26.91 21.26
C ALA A 31 -34.81 25.68 21.43
N VAL A 32 -35.36 24.46 21.46
CA VAL A 32 -34.58 23.22 21.51
C VAL A 32 -33.74 23.03 20.26
N ALA A 33 -34.30 23.30 19.06
CA ALA A 33 -33.57 23.20 17.80
C ALA A 33 -32.43 24.23 17.73
N LEU A 34 -32.68 25.48 18.12
CA LEU A 34 -31.67 26.53 18.19
C LEU A 34 -30.60 26.20 19.24
N GLY A 35 -31.00 25.67 20.40
CA GLY A 35 -30.09 25.19 21.44
C GLY A 35 -29.22 24.04 20.94
N ALA A 36 -29.78 23.07 20.22
CA ALA A 36 -29.03 21.95 19.64
C ALA A 36 -28.07 22.40 18.52
N VAL A 37 -28.47 23.37 17.69
CA VAL A 37 -27.60 23.95 16.65
C VAL A 37 -26.49 24.78 17.27
N ALA A 38 -26.80 25.62 18.26
CA ALA A 38 -25.82 26.40 19.00
C ALA A 38 -24.84 25.47 19.73
N TRP A 39 -25.34 24.40 20.37
CA TRP A 39 -24.50 23.39 21.00
C TRP A 39 -23.64 22.65 19.98
N ARG A 40 -24.17 22.23 18.82
CA ARG A 40 -23.36 21.61 17.75
C ARG A 40 -22.28 22.54 17.19
N ARG A 41 -22.56 23.85 17.12
CA ARG A 41 -21.62 24.86 16.64
C ARG A 41 -20.58 25.25 17.69
N ALA A 42 -20.97 25.27 18.96
CA ALA A 42 -20.12 25.58 20.10
C ALA A 42 -19.35 24.36 20.63
N TRP A 43 -19.80 23.13 20.30
CA TRP A 43 -19.07 21.91 20.61
C TRP A 43 -17.73 21.99 19.88
N PRO A 44 -16.61 22.15 20.59
CA PRO A 44 -15.32 22.17 19.94
C PRO A 44 -15.17 20.80 19.29
N ARG A 45 -15.13 20.74 17.96
CA ARG A 45 -14.58 19.57 17.28
C ARG A 45 -13.23 19.37 17.93
N ARG A 46 -13.09 18.36 18.81
CA ARG A 46 -11.84 18.06 19.51
C ARG A 46 -10.79 18.04 18.41
N ARG A 47 -9.97 19.08 18.33
CA ARG A 47 -8.83 19.08 17.41
C ARG A 47 -8.03 17.88 17.87
N ARG A 48 -7.97 16.84 17.03
CA ARG A 48 -7.11 15.69 17.30
C ARG A 48 -5.72 16.26 17.47
N ARG A 49 -5.23 16.24 18.70
CA ARG A 49 -3.85 16.63 18.99
C ARG A 49 -3.01 15.52 18.37
N LEU A 50 -2.36 15.85 17.26
CA LEU A 50 -1.42 14.93 16.65
C LEU A 50 -0.26 14.76 17.63
N GLN A 51 0.04 13.52 17.96
CA GLN A 51 1.20 13.13 18.75
C GLN A 51 2.21 12.53 17.78
N GLN A 52 3.45 12.99 17.85
CA GLN A 52 4.54 12.33 17.15
C GLN A 52 4.77 10.97 17.82
N VAL A 53 4.72 9.91 17.03
CA VAL A 53 4.91 8.51 17.46
C VAL A 53 6.17 7.89 16.86
N GLY A 54 7.07 8.73 16.35
CA GLY A 54 8.31 8.32 15.71
C GLY A 54 8.70 9.20 14.52
N THR A 55 9.84 8.87 13.92
CA THR A 55 10.42 9.54 12.76
C THR A 55 10.95 8.50 11.78
N VAL A 56 10.74 8.71 10.48
CA VAL A 56 11.30 7.84 9.44
C VAL A 56 12.82 7.94 9.49
N ALA A 57 13.49 6.83 9.78
CA ALA A 57 14.94 6.73 9.86
C ALA A 57 15.55 6.30 8.52
N LYS A 58 14.92 5.35 7.82
CA LYS A 58 15.40 4.81 6.54
C LYS A 58 14.25 4.46 5.62
N LEU A 59 14.48 4.62 4.32
CA LEU A 59 13.61 4.14 3.25
C LEU A 59 14.37 3.17 2.35
N TRP A 60 13.70 2.08 1.99
CA TRP A 60 14.24 1.04 1.13
C TRP A 60 13.26 0.67 0.04
N ILE A 61 13.79 0.56 -1.18
CA ILE A 61 13.10 -0.01 -2.34
C ILE A 61 13.81 -1.30 -2.71
N TYR A 62 13.08 -2.37 -2.96
CA TYR A 62 13.64 -3.64 -3.42
C TYR A 62 13.13 -3.91 -4.83
N PRO A 63 13.80 -3.41 -5.89
CA PRO A 63 13.26 -3.39 -7.24
C PRO A 63 12.92 -4.79 -7.74
N VAL A 64 13.82 -5.73 -7.48
CA VAL A 64 13.69 -7.14 -7.86
C VAL A 64 13.36 -7.96 -6.63
N LYS A 65 12.34 -8.82 -6.72
CA LYS A 65 11.96 -9.73 -5.65
C LYS A 65 13.18 -10.55 -5.20
N SER A 66 13.42 -10.57 -3.89
CA SER A 66 14.53 -11.29 -3.24
C SER A 66 15.95 -10.75 -3.47
N CYS A 67 16.16 -9.72 -4.28
CA CYS A 67 17.48 -9.10 -4.46
C CYS A 67 17.77 -8.04 -3.39
N LYS A 68 18.98 -7.45 -3.41
CA LYS A 68 19.40 -6.43 -2.43
C LYS A 68 18.50 -5.19 -2.52
N GLY A 69 18.28 -4.54 -1.37
CA GLY A 69 17.55 -3.28 -1.29
C GLY A 69 18.39 -2.10 -1.73
N VAL A 70 17.72 -1.07 -2.25
CA VAL A 70 18.26 0.22 -2.62
C VAL A 70 17.83 1.24 -1.56
N PRO A 71 18.77 1.81 -0.79
CA PRO A 71 18.44 2.87 0.16
C PRO A 71 18.13 4.15 -0.61
N VAL A 72 17.10 4.88 -0.17
CA VAL A 72 16.71 6.16 -0.75
C VAL A 72 16.46 7.19 0.35
N SER A 73 16.73 8.47 0.07
CA SER A 73 16.46 9.56 1.01
C SER A 73 14.99 9.97 1.01
N GLU A 74 14.31 9.77 -0.12
CA GLU A 74 12.89 10.08 -0.31
C GLU A 74 12.24 9.07 -1.27
N ALA A 75 10.94 8.84 -1.08
CA ALA A 75 10.14 7.99 -1.94
C ALA A 75 8.67 8.42 -1.92
N GLU A 76 8.03 8.28 -3.06
CA GLU A 76 6.59 8.43 -3.20
C GLU A 76 5.88 7.16 -2.72
N CYS A 77 4.87 7.33 -1.88
CA CYS A 77 3.99 6.24 -1.48
C CYS A 77 2.89 6.05 -2.54
N THR A 78 3.00 4.99 -3.34
CA THR A 78 1.97 4.63 -4.33
C THR A 78 1.09 3.50 -3.79
N ALA A 79 -0.09 3.29 -4.40
CA ALA A 79 -0.98 2.18 -4.02
C ALA A 79 -0.33 0.78 -4.13
N MET A 80 0.75 0.64 -4.90
CA MET A 80 1.47 -0.63 -5.09
C MET A 80 2.82 -0.69 -4.36
N GLY A 81 3.14 0.31 -3.53
CA GLY A 81 4.38 0.39 -2.75
C GLY A 81 5.20 1.64 -3.04
N LEU A 82 6.43 1.68 -2.53
CA LEU A 82 7.33 2.83 -2.70
C LEU A 82 7.81 2.97 -4.15
N ARG A 83 7.98 4.24 -4.57
CA ARG A 83 8.59 4.63 -5.84
C ARG A 83 9.60 5.75 -5.63
N SER A 84 10.76 5.67 -6.28
CA SER A 84 11.72 6.76 -6.38
C SER A 84 12.15 6.89 -7.84
N GLY A 85 11.69 7.95 -8.52
CA GLY A 85 11.77 8.06 -9.98
C GLY A 85 11.08 6.88 -10.67
N ASN A 86 11.81 6.16 -11.53
CA ASN A 86 11.32 4.93 -12.18
C ASN A 86 11.57 3.65 -11.37
N LEU A 87 12.28 3.75 -10.24
CA LEU A 87 12.52 2.61 -9.36
C LEU A 87 11.25 2.33 -8.55
N ARG A 88 10.72 1.11 -8.67
CA ARG A 88 9.49 0.69 -7.97
C ARG A 88 9.71 -0.59 -7.21
N ASP A 89 9.06 -0.66 -6.05
CA ASP A 89 9.24 -1.75 -5.12
C ASP A 89 8.64 -3.08 -5.60
N ARG A 90 9.51 -4.09 -5.80
CA ARG A 90 9.22 -5.44 -6.30
C ARG A 90 8.43 -5.43 -7.62
N PHE A 91 8.90 -4.62 -8.58
CA PHE A 91 8.38 -4.57 -9.96
C PHE A 91 9.13 -5.49 -10.93
N TRP A 92 10.20 -6.16 -10.47
CA TRP A 92 10.90 -7.19 -11.21
C TRP A 92 10.92 -8.51 -10.46
N LEU A 93 10.92 -9.61 -11.21
CA LEU A 93 10.87 -10.97 -10.69
C LEU A 93 11.77 -11.87 -11.51
N VAL A 94 12.58 -12.69 -10.83
CA VAL A 94 13.26 -13.82 -11.46
C VAL A 94 12.28 -15.00 -11.50
N ILE A 95 12.13 -15.60 -12.67
CA ILE A 95 11.28 -16.77 -12.90
C ILE A 95 12.09 -17.91 -13.51
N LYS A 96 11.63 -19.14 -13.28
CA LYS A 96 12.03 -20.30 -14.06
C LYS A 96 11.41 -20.25 -15.46
N GLU A 97 11.85 -21.13 -16.34
CA GLU A 97 11.31 -21.26 -17.70
C GLU A 97 9.79 -21.52 -17.72
N ASP A 98 9.27 -22.26 -16.74
CA ASP A 98 7.86 -22.58 -16.59
C ASP A 98 7.01 -21.44 -15.97
N GLY A 99 7.63 -20.30 -15.64
CA GLY A 99 6.96 -19.13 -15.06
C GLY A 99 6.86 -19.12 -13.53
N HIS A 100 7.33 -20.15 -12.81
CA HIS A 100 7.35 -20.12 -11.36
C HIS A 100 8.36 -19.10 -10.82
N MET A 101 7.97 -18.37 -9.76
CA MET A 101 8.86 -17.44 -9.08
C MET A 101 10.11 -18.13 -8.53
N VAL A 102 11.23 -17.42 -8.57
CA VAL A 102 12.45 -17.76 -7.84
C VAL A 102 12.61 -16.77 -6.70
N THR A 103 12.78 -17.27 -5.48
CA THR A 103 12.99 -16.42 -4.29
C THR A 103 14.27 -16.79 -3.57
N ALA A 104 14.70 -15.95 -2.62
CA ALA A 104 15.87 -16.23 -1.79
C ALA A 104 15.71 -17.48 -0.91
N ARG A 105 14.51 -18.06 -0.81
CA ARG A 105 14.30 -19.36 -0.16
C ARG A 105 14.85 -20.51 -1.00
N GLN A 106 14.73 -20.41 -2.33
CA GLN A 106 15.29 -21.37 -3.29
C GLN A 106 16.73 -21.00 -3.66
N GLU A 107 16.97 -19.72 -3.94
CA GLU A 107 18.25 -19.18 -4.41
C GLU A 107 18.75 -18.06 -3.50
N PRO A 108 19.36 -18.37 -2.34
CA PRO A 108 19.81 -17.36 -1.37
C PRO A 108 20.79 -16.34 -1.97
N ARG A 109 21.56 -16.73 -2.99
CA ARG A 109 22.51 -15.86 -3.70
C ARG A 109 21.84 -14.64 -4.34
N LEU A 110 20.53 -14.67 -4.59
CA LEU A 110 19.79 -13.50 -5.09
C LEU A 110 20.00 -12.25 -4.23
N VAL A 111 20.16 -12.39 -2.90
CA VAL A 111 20.36 -11.23 -2.01
C VAL A 111 21.70 -10.52 -2.24
N LEU A 112 22.64 -11.14 -2.98
CA LEU A 112 23.92 -10.57 -3.36
C LEU A 112 23.81 -9.69 -4.62
N VAL A 113 22.74 -9.83 -5.39
CA VAL A 113 22.47 -9.00 -6.57
C VAL A 113 22.10 -7.60 -6.12
N SER A 114 22.98 -6.65 -6.38
CA SER A 114 22.77 -5.23 -6.14
C SER A 114 22.25 -4.53 -7.39
N ILE A 115 21.40 -3.53 -7.18
CA ILE A 115 20.76 -2.76 -8.24
C ILE A 115 21.04 -1.28 -7.99
N THR A 116 21.53 -0.58 -9.00
CA THR A 116 21.54 0.89 -9.04
C THR A 116 20.70 1.39 -10.22
N TYR A 117 20.31 2.66 -10.17
CA TYR A 117 19.47 3.27 -11.20
C TYR A 117 20.14 4.55 -11.69
N GLU A 118 20.53 4.56 -12.96
CA GLU A 118 21.25 5.67 -13.59
C GLU A 118 20.79 5.79 -15.04
N ASN A 119 20.61 7.01 -15.55
CA ASN A 119 20.32 7.28 -16.97
C ASN A 119 19.17 6.44 -17.56
N ASN A 120 18.06 6.30 -16.82
CA ASN A 120 16.91 5.46 -17.19
C ASN A 120 17.23 3.97 -17.38
N CYS A 121 18.29 3.48 -16.76
CA CYS A 121 18.68 2.08 -16.77
C CYS A 121 18.78 1.52 -15.35
N LEU A 122 18.43 0.23 -15.21
CA LEU A 122 18.79 -0.56 -14.05
C LEU A 122 20.14 -1.22 -14.31
N ILE A 123 21.03 -1.03 -13.36
CA ILE A 123 22.38 -1.59 -13.37
C ILE A 123 22.43 -2.69 -12.32
N PHE A 124 22.72 -3.91 -12.75
CA PHE A 124 22.82 -5.09 -11.90
C PHE A 124 24.29 -5.47 -11.70
N LYS A 125 24.68 -5.72 -10.45
CA LYS A 125 26.01 -6.20 -10.09
C LYS A 125 25.90 -7.34 -9.08
N ALA A 126 26.72 -8.36 -9.26
CA ALA A 126 26.87 -9.47 -8.35
C ALA A 126 28.34 -9.92 -8.30
N PRO A 127 28.76 -10.68 -7.27
CA PRO A 127 30.12 -11.22 -7.20
C PRO A 127 30.48 -12.04 -8.44
N ASP A 128 31.69 -11.81 -8.97
CA ASP A 128 32.28 -12.54 -10.11
C ASP A 128 31.46 -12.47 -11.41
N MET A 129 30.69 -11.39 -11.59
CA MET A 129 29.86 -11.15 -12.76
C MET A 129 30.13 -9.77 -13.35
N ASP A 130 30.15 -9.68 -14.68
CA ASP A 130 30.12 -8.40 -15.37
C ASP A 130 28.80 -7.67 -15.08
N GLN A 131 28.84 -6.35 -15.21
CA GLN A 131 27.66 -5.52 -15.00
C GLN A 131 26.62 -5.76 -16.10
N LEU A 132 25.37 -6.02 -15.72
CA LEU A 132 24.23 -6.05 -16.63
C LEU A 132 23.50 -4.71 -16.58
N VAL A 133 23.20 -4.15 -17.76
CA VAL A 133 22.50 -2.87 -17.89
C VAL A 133 21.22 -3.08 -18.67
N LEU A 134 20.08 -2.77 -18.06
CA LEU A 134 18.76 -2.93 -18.67
C LEU A 134 18.02 -1.60 -18.72
N PRO A 135 17.27 -1.29 -19.78
CA PRO A 135 16.41 -0.11 -19.79
C PRO A 135 15.32 -0.23 -18.72
N SER A 136 14.94 0.89 -18.10
CA SER A 136 13.92 0.92 -17.05
C SER A 136 12.54 0.49 -17.55
N LYS A 137 12.28 0.67 -18.85
CA LYS A 137 11.07 0.23 -19.53
C LYS A 137 11.47 -0.77 -20.62
N GLN A 138 10.99 -2.00 -20.48
CA GLN A 138 11.24 -3.04 -21.49
C GLN A 138 10.44 -2.76 -22.79
N PRO A 139 10.96 -3.16 -23.96
CA PRO A 139 10.22 -3.08 -25.21
C PRO A 139 8.87 -3.80 -25.13
N SER A 140 7.81 -3.18 -25.65
CA SER A 140 6.47 -3.78 -25.67
C SER A 140 6.38 -5.03 -26.55
N SER A 141 7.35 -5.22 -27.45
CA SER A 141 7.51 -6.41 -28.30
C SER A 141 8.04 -7.63 -27.53
N ASN A 142 8.67 -7.45 -26.36
CA ASN A 142 9.18 -8.58 -25.58
C ASN A 142 8.02 -9.48 -25.12
N LYS A 143 8.27 -10.78 -24.94
CA LYS A 143 7.23 -11.75 -24.58
C LYS A 143 6.58 -11.41 -23.23
N LEU A 144 5.27 -11.60 -23.10
CA LEU A 144 4.59 -11.63 -21.81
C LEU A 144 4.59 -13.06 -21.27
N HIS A 145 5.18 -13.27 -20.11
CA HIS A 145 5.15 -14.52 -19.39
C HIS A 145 3.97 -14.57 -18.41
N ASN A 146 3.28 -15.70 -18.38
CA ASN A 146 2.41 -16.04 -17.27
C ASN A 146 3.30 -16.53 -16.13
N CYS A 147 3.24 -15.84 -15.00
CA CYS A 147 4.07 -16.11 -13.84
C CYS A 147 3.21 -16.59 -12.67
N ARG A 148 3.79 -17.43 -11.80
CA ARG A 148 3.10 -17.96 -10.61
C ARG A 148 3.85 -17.57 -9.34
N ILE A 149 3.20 -16.79 -8.48
CA ILE A 149 3.76 -16.30 -7.20
C ILE A 149 2.88 -16.78 -6.07
N PHE A 150 3.40 -17.68 -5.23
CA PHE A 150 2.66 -18.29 -4.10
C PHE A 150 1.26 -18.80 -4.50
N GLY A 151 1.17 -19.49 -5.66
CA GLY A 151 -0.11 -20.04 -6.11
C GLY A 151 -1.08 -18.99 -6.67
N LEU A 152 -0.61 -17.81 -7.07
CA LEU A 152 -1.42 -16.80 -7.75
C LEU A 152 -0.78 -16.39 -9.08
N ASP A 153 -1.61 -16.29 -10.11
CA ASP A 153 -1.18 -15.90 -11.45
C ASP A 153 -1.00 -14.40 -11.57
N ILE A 154 0.07 -14.01 -12.26
CA ILE A 154 0.38 -12.61 -12.61
C ILE A 154 1.21 -12.60 -13.89
N LYS A 155 1.18 -11.51 -14.65
CA LYS A 155 1.99 -11.36 -15.85
C LYS A 155 3.32 -10.66 -15.56
N GLY A 156 4.29 -10.89 -16.44
CA GLY A 156 5.55 -10.14 -16.46
C GLY A 156 6.08 -10.04 -17.89
N ARG A 157 6.56 -8.84 -18.26
CA ARG A 157 7.24 -8.58 -19.52
C ARG A 157 8.67 -9.09 -19.44
N ASP A 158 9.08 -9.89 -20.40
CA ASP A 158 10.44 -10.40 -20.47
C ASP A 158 11.49 -9.27 -20.59
N CYS A 159 12.59 -9.39 -19.86
CA CYS A 159 13.71 -8.43 -19.89
C CYS A 159 14.83 -8.80 -20.89
N GLY A 160 14.59 -9.77 -21.77
CA GLY A 160 15.53 -10.18 -22.82
C GLY A 160 16.45 -11.34 -22.42
N ASN A 161 17.10 -11.91 -23.44
CA ASN A 161 17.99 -13.05 -23.29
C ASN A 161 19.28 -12.71 -22.54
N GLU A 162 19.75 -11.47 -22.62
CA GLU A 162 20.91 -11.00 -21.87
C GLU A 162 20.65 -11.08 -20.35
N ALA A 163 19.50 -10.58 -19.90
CA ALA A 163 19.08 -10.70 -18.50
C ALA A 163 18.92 -12.16 -18.07
N ALA A 164 18.29 -12.99 -18.91
CA ALA A 164 18.12 -14.41 -18.65
C ALA A 164 19.47 -15.13 -18.47
N GLN A 165 20.41 -14.91 -19.39
CA GLN A 165 21.75 -15.49 -19.34
C GLN A 165 22.52 -15.01 -18.12
N TRP A 166 22.43 -13.72 -17.78
CA TRP A 166 23.12 -13.16 -16.63
C TRP A 166 22.67 -13.80 -15.31
N PHE A 167 21.37 -13.91 -15.07
CA PHE A 167 20.84 -14.57 -13.87
C PHE A 167 21.16 -16.07 -13.84
N THR A 168 21.07 -16.74 -14.99
CA THR A 168 21.44 -18.17 -15.14
C THR A 168 22.92 -18.39 -14.81
N ASN A 169 23.81 -17.56 -15.33
CA ASN A 169 25.25 -17.64 -15.09
C ASN A 169 25.63 -17.35 -13.63
N PHE A 170 24.92 -16.44 -12.98
CA PHE A 170 25.20 -16.07 -11.59
C PHE A 170 24.74 -17.15 -10.59
N LEU A 171 23.57 -17.77 -10.85
CA LEU A 171 22.95 -18.75 -9.97
C LEU A 171 23.41 -20.18 -10.24
N LYS A 172 23.71 -20.53 -11.51
CA LYS A 172 24.29 -21.82 -11.95
C LYS A 172 23.50 -23.07 -11.58
N THR A 173 22.19 -22.95 -11.38
CA THR A 173 21.33 -24.04 -10.93
C THR A 173 20.32 -24.47 -12.01
N GLU A 174 19.58 -23.51 -12.57
CA GLU A 174 18.62 -23.75 -13.66
C GLU A 174 18.63 -22.55 -14.64
N VAL A 175 17.86 -22.67 -15.73
CA VAL A 175 17.62 -21.55 -16.66
C VAL A 175 16.60 -20.59 -16.04
N TYR A 176 17.00 -19.33 -15.94
CA TYR A 176 16.20 -18.25 -15.36
C TYR A 176 15.90 -17.15 -16.36
N ARG A 177 14.78 -16.46 -16.15
CA ARG A 177 14.45 -15.21 -16.84
C ARG A 177 14.12 -14.12 -15.84
N LEU A 178 14.40 -12.88 -16.22
CA LEU A 178 13.95 -11.70 -15.49
C LEU A 178 12.72 -11.13 -16.18
N VAL A 179 11.66 -10.86 -15.41
CA VAL A 179 10.45 -10.22 -15.92
C VAL A 179 10.13 -8.93 -15.16
N GLN A 180 9.53 -7.97 -15.85
CA GLN A 180 9.08 -6.69 -15.35
C GLN A 180 7.55 -6.62 -15.30
N PHE A 181 7.00 -6.11 -14.21
CA PHE A 181 5.59 -5.74 -14.11
C PHE A 181 5.35 -4.36 -14.74
N GLU A 182 4.38 -4.28 -15.66
CA GLU A 182 3.92 -3.00 -16.23
C GLU A 182 2.64 -2.55 -15.51
N THR A 183 2.45 -1.25 -15.31
CA THR A 183 1.32 -0.70 -14.52
C THR A 183 -0.06 -0.87 -15.18
N ASN A 184 -0.10 -1.18 -16.47
CA ASN A 184 -1.33 -1.55 -17.18
C ASN A 184 -1.72 -3.03 -16.95
N MET A 185 -0.84 -3.85 -16.36
CA MET A 185 -1.14 -5.22 -16.00
C MET A 185 -1.97 -5.28 -14.72
N LYS A 186 -2.76 -6.34 -14.59
CA LYS A 186 -3.50 -6.62 -13.36
C LYS A 186 -2.55 -7.19 -12.30
N GLY A 187 -2.47 -6.52 -11.15
CA GLY A 187 -1.70 -7.00 -10.01
C GLY A 187 -2.41 -8.10 -9.23
N ARG A 188 -1.71 -8.72 -8.28
CA ARG A 188 -2.32 -9.63 -7.31
C ARG A 188 -3.09 -8.82 -6.27
N THR A 189 -4.34 -9.19 -6.06
CA THR A 189 -5.30 -8.45 -5.22
C THR A 189 -5.23 -8.87 -3.76
N SER A 190 -5.39 -7.92 -2.84
CA SER A 190 -5.50 -8.15 -1.38
C SER A 190 -6.48 -9.27 -1.01
N ARG A 191 -7.67 -9.33 -1.64
CA ARG A 191 -8.69 -10.37 -1.41
C ARG A 191 -8.17 -11.81 -1.54
N LYS A 192 -7.18 -12.04 -2.43
CA LYS A 192 -6.56 -13.35 -2.62
C LYS A 192 -5.31 -13.55 -1.76
N LEU A 193 -4.65 -12.47 -1.34
CA LEU A 193 -3.40 -12.51 -0.57
C LEU A 193 -3.64 -12.57 0.93
N VAL A 194 -4.57 -11.75 1.42
CA VAL A 194 -4.94 -11.61 2.83
C VAL A 194 -6.47 -11.47 2.89
N PRO A 195 -7.24 -12.57 2.77
CA PRO A 195 -8.70 -12.53 2.66
C PRO A 195 -9.42 -11.89 3.85
N THR A 196 -8.78 -11.89 5.02
CA THR A 196 -9.30 -11.32 6.27
C THR A 196 -9.17 -9.80 6.35
N LEU A 197 -8.40 -9.18 5.45
CA LEU A 197 -8.17 -7.74 5.45
C LEU A 197 -9.20 -7.03 4.59
N ASP A 198 -10.02 -6.17 5.21
CA ASP A 198 -11.02 -5.34 4.52
C ASP A 198 -10.39 -4.09 3.89
N GLN A 199 -9.37 -4.31 3.05
CA GLN A 199 -8.75 -3.27 2.24
C GLN A 199 -8.63 -3.74 0.80
N ASN A 200 -8.93 -2.86 -0.14
CA ASN A 200 -8.81 -3.16 -1.56
C ASN A 200 -7.53 -2.56 -2.13
N TYR A 201 -6.51 -3.39 -2.35
CA TYR A 201 -5.27 -2.98 -3.00
C TYR A 201 -4.76 -4.08 -3.93
N GLN A 202 -3.79 -3.70 -4.77
CA GLN A 202 -3.08 -4.62 -5.64
C GLN A 202 -1.58 -4.46 -5.44
N VAL A 203 -0.84 -5.55 -5.61
CA VAL A 203 0.62 -5.57 -5.58
C VAL A 203 1.15 -6.28 -6.81
N ALA A 204 2.37 -5.91 -7.20
CA ALA A 204 3.13 -6.62 -8.24
C ALA A 204 3.72 -7.92 -7.65
N TYR A 205 5.02 -7.93 -7.38
CA TYR A 205 5.76 -9.08 -6.85
C TYR A 205 6.16 -9.07 -5.36
N PRO A 206 5.71 -8.13 -4.47
CA PRO A 206 5.82 -8.29 -3.01
C PRO A 206 5.21 -9.60 -2.49
N ASP A 207 5.38 -9.97 -1.22
CA ASP A 207 4.74 -11.20 -0.71
C ASP A 207 3.22 -11.02 -0.60
N CYS A 208 2.78 -10.02 0.17
CA CYS A 208 1.36 -9.74 0.41
C CYS A 208 0.99 -8.25 0.37
N CYS A 209 1.80 -7.37 0.96
CA CYS A 209 1.44 -5.96 1.16
C CYS A 209 2.30 -4.98 0.33
N PRO A 210 1.77 -3.78 0.00
CA PRO A 210 2.53 -2.73 -0.70
C PRO A 210 3.71 -2.18 0.12
N LEU A 211 3.60 -2.16 1.45
CA LEU A 211 4.60 -1.62 2.35
C LEU A 211 4.79 -2.55 3.54
N LEU A 212 6.04 -2.64 4.00
CA LEU A 212 6.41 -3.20 5.30
C LEU A 212 7.08 -2.11 6.13
N ILE A 213 6.57 -1.86 7.32
CA ILE A 213 7.12 -0.91 8.29
C ILE A 213 7.70 -1.70 9.46
N MET A 214 8.87 -1.29 9.93
CA MET A 214 9.51 -1.88 11.12
C MET A 214 10.18 -0.77 11.93
N THR A 215 10.28 -0.95 13.24
CA THR A 215 10.96 0.02 14.12
C THR A 215 12.36 -0.47 14.48
N ASP A 216 13.29 0.47 14.67
CA ASP A 216 14.63 0.12 15.19
C ASP A 216 14.52 -0.49 16.60
N ALA A 217 13.57 -0.03 17.42
CA ALA A 217 13.33 -0.57 18.76
C ALA A 217 12.91 -2.04 18.73
N SER A 218 12.02 -2.45 17.80
CA SER A 218 11.67 -3.87 17.59
C SER A 218 12.87 -4.73 17.21
N LEU A 219 13.77 -4.21 16.36
CA LEU A 219 14.99 -4.93 15.98
C LEU A 219 15.96 -5.07 17.18
N VAL A 220 16.11 -4.01 17.97
CA VAL A 220 16.95 -4.03 19.19
C VAL A 220 16.42 -5.07 20.17
N ASP A 221 15.11 -5.04 20.46
CA ASP A 221 14.47 -6.02 21.35
C ASP A 221 14.69 -7.45 20.86
N LEU A 222 14.40 -7.74 19.58
CA LEU A 222 14.65 -9.07 19.01
C LEU A 222 16.11 -9.50 19.18
N ASN A 223 17.05 -8.59 18.93
CA ASN A 223 18.47 -8.85 19.07
C ASN A 223 18.89 -9.13 20.51
N THR A 224 18.13 -8.76 21.54
CA THR A 224 18.44 -9.19 22.92
C THR A 224 18.16 -10.68 23.15
N ARG A 225 17.32 -11.30 22.32
CA ARG A 225 16.78 -12.65 22.52
C ARG A 225 17.43 -13.72 21.65
N ILE A 226 18.40 -13.34 20.80
CA ILE A 226 19.07 -14.24 19.85
C ILE A 226 20.59 -14.10 19.94
N GLU A 227 21.29 -15.21 19.73
CA GLU A 227 22.77 -15.24 19.72
C GLU A 227 23.32 -14.50 18.49
N LYS A 228 22.92 -14.95 17.30
CA LYS A 228 23.31 -14.34 16.03
C LYS A 228 22.44 -13.12 15.75
N LYS A 229 23.01 -11.93 15.96
CA LYS A 229 22.31 -10.66 15.75
C LYS A 229 21.87 -10.50 14.30
N MET A 230 20.61 -10.12 14.13
CA MET A 230 20.01 -9.79 12.84
C MET A 230 20.19 -8.31 12.55
N LYS A 231 20.20 -7.98 11.27
CA LYS A 231 20.18 -6.61 10.78
C LYS A 231 18.81 -6.31 10.18
N MET A 232 18.50 -5.01 10.03
CA MET A 232 17.21 -4.59 9.48
C MET A 232 16.96 -5.13 8.07
N GLU A 233 18.02 -5.27 7.29
CA GLU A 233 18.01 -5.81 5.93
C GLU A 233 17.56 -7.27 5.87
N ASN A 234 17.65 -8.04 6.98
CA ASN A 234 17.13 -9.40 7.06
C ASN A 234 15.60 -9.46 6.98
N PHE A 235 14.91 -8.41 7.46
CA PHE A 235 13.44 -8.31 7.47
C PHE A 235 12.88 -7.60 6.23
N ARG A 236 13.77 -6.90 5.50
CA ARG A 236 13.47 -6.22 4.24
C ARG A 236 12.33 -5.20 4.31
N PRO A 237 12.24 -4.35 5.37
CA PRO A 237 11.19 -3.34 5.46
C PRO A 237 11.39 -2.27 4.39
N ASN A 238 10.29 -1.62 4.00
CA ASN A 238 10.31 -0.44 3.15
C ASN A 238 10.57 0.83 3.95
N ILE A 239 10.02 0.91 5.16
CA ILE A 239 10.13 2.08 6.02
C ILE A 239 10.64 1.61 7.38
N VAL A 240 11.72 2.22 7.83
CA VAL A 240 12.25 2.03 9.18
C VAL A 240 11.92 3.26 10.00
N VAL A 241 11.35 3.08 11.18
CA VAL A 241 10.95 4.16 12.09
C VAL A 241 11.80 4.10 13.37
N THR A 242 12.16 5.27 13.88
CA THR A 242 12.89 5.44 15.15
C THR A 242 12.13 6.39 16.08
N GLY A 243 12.55 6.48 17.34
CA GLY A 243 11.92 7.35 18.34
C GLY A 243 10.57 6.84 18.86
N CYS A 244 10.41 5.52 18.94
CA CYS A 244 9.24 4.83 19.50
C CYS A 244 9.67 3.56 20.25
N ASP A 245 8.77 3.03 21.07
CA ASP A 245 9.02 1.79 21.81
C ASP A 245 8.92 0.56 20.89
N ALA A 246 9.48 -0.56 21.35
CA ALA A 246 9.45 -1.82 20.60
C ALA A 246 8.00 -2.25 20.34
N PHE A 247 7.75 -2.69 19.10
CA PHE A 247 6.47 -3.19 18.59
C PHE A 247 5.33 -2.17 18.50
N GLU A 248 5.58 -0.86 18.71
CA GLU A 248 4.56 0.17 18.55
C GLU A 248 3.91 0.14 17.16
N GLU A 249 4.63 -0.27 16.12
CA GLU A 249 4.12 -0.40 14.76
C GLU A 249 2.93 -1.37 14.63
N ALA A 250 2.77 -2.32 15.56
CA ALA A 250 1.62 -3.23 15.59
C ALA A 250 0.35 -2.57 16.17
N SER A 251 0.52 -1.56 17.02
CA SER A 251 -0.57 -0.83 17.65
C SER A 251 -0.97 0.45 16.89
N ALA A 252 -0.12 0.87 15.94
CA ALA A 252 -0.28 2.06 15.11
C ALA A 252 -1.47 1.95 14.15
N THR A 253 -2.68 2.10 14.70
CA THR A 253 -3.93 2.16 13.95
C THR A 253 -4.40 3.60 13.89
N ARG A 254 -4.82 4.04 12.70
CA ARG A 254 -5.47 5.34 12.55
C ARG A 254 -6.84 5.24 13.25
N ARG A 255 -6.94 5.81 14.45
CA ARG A 255 -8.24 5.98 15.13
C ARG A 255 -9.00 7.10 14.39
N ASP A 256 -9.93 6.68 13.55
CA ASP A 256 -10.78 7.58 12.76
C ASP A 256 -11.82 8.34 13.56
#